data_AF-A0A7U9RXT9-F1
#
_entry.id   AF-A0A7U9RXT9-F1
#
_cell.length_a   1.000
_cell.length_b   1.000
_cell.length_c   1.000
_cell.angle_alpha   90.00
_cell.angle_beta   90.00
_cell.angle_gamma   90.00
#
_symmetry.space_group_name_H-M   'P 1'
#
loop_
_entity.id
_entity.type
_entity.pdbx_description
1 polymer ?
#
loop_
_entity_poly.entity_id
_entity_poly.type
_entity_poly.pdbx_seq_one_letter_code
_entity_poly.pdbx_strand_id
1 'polypeptide(L)'
;MFWGHVLCLARRLFFRSEQQKEEQVLQEEEGYENPYLGQLRRIMEQILEQKKISYGQFAPVFLDGADSQYALWAANLLGRDLNRLTILTEHPAYFERFADNMYEEHGLIAEVFFKERRKLTEIISDAGKGCVILDFEKPGEGFGRILFEKKLYIPVFKKRWESAGNLDIAVPIGYNTMIVRGSEEEETQLYFDKFERAFYENEY
;
A
#
# COMPACT_ATOMS: atom_id res chain seq x y z
N MET A 1 -0.08 -43.54 31.61
CA MET A 1 0.80 -42.36 31.46
C MET A 1 1.26 -42.08 30.01
N PHE A 2 0.75 -42.75 28.98
CA PHE A 2 1.29 -42.64 27.60
C PHE A 2 0.65 -41.57 26.70
N TRP A 3 -0.46 -40.95 27.10
CA TRP A 3 -1.23 -40.05 26.21
C TRP A 3 -0.83 -38.57 26.32
N GLY A 4 -0.28 -38.13 27.45
CA GLY A 4 0.17 -36.74 27.64
C GLY A 4 1.38 -36.36 26.78
N HIS A 5 2.33 -37.29 26.59
CA HIS A 5 3.52 -37.06 25.78
C HIS A 5 3.21 -36.98 24.27
N VAL A 6 2.28 -37.81 23.78
CA VAL A 6 1.88 -37.81 22.36
C VAL A 6 1.13 -36.52 22.00
N LEU A 7 0.21 -36.06 22.87
CA LEU A 7 -0.47 -34.77 22.67
C LEU A 7 0.51 -33.58 22.70
N CYS A 8 1.50 -33.63 23.59
CA CYS A 8 2.49 -32.55 23.72
C CYS A 8 3.46 -32.51 22.53
N LEU A 9 3.85 -33.68 21.98
CA LEU A 9 4.66 -33.78 20.76
C LEU A 9 3.89 -33.32 19.52
N ALA A 10 2.63 -33.74 19.35
CA ALA A 10 1.78 -33.31 18.24
C ALA A 10 1.56 -31.80 18.25
N ARG A 11 1.33 -31.21 19.43
CA ARG A 11 1.17 -29.75 19.59
C ARG A 11 2.47 -29.00 19.29
N ARG A 12 3.64 -29.52 19.68
CA ARG A 12 4.95 -28.96 19.32
C ARG A 12 5.25 -29.03 17.82
N LEU A 13 4.92 -30.14 17.18
CA LEU A 13 5.12 -30.32 15.74
C LEU A 13 4.21 -29.39 14.93
N PHE A 14 2.94 -29.25 15.35
CA PHE A 14 2.00 -28.32 14.73
C PHE A 14 2.41 -26.84 14.91
N PHE A 15 2.83 -26.45 16.11
CA PHE A 15 3.36 -25.10 16.35
C PHE A 15 4.63 -24.82 15.52
N ARG A 16 5.51 -25.82 15.39
CA ARG A 16 6.74 -25.68 14.58
C ARG A 16 6.42 -25.58 13.09
N SER A 17 5.41 -26.28 12.58
CA SER A 17 4.99 -26.13 11.18
C SER A 17 4.31 -24.80 10.88
N GLU A 18 3.54 -24.25 11.84
CA GLU A 18 2.95 -22.91 11.70
C GLU A 18 4.03 -21.82 11.76
N GLN A 19 5.01 -21.94 12.66
CA GLN A 19 6.17 -21.04 12.69
C GLN A 19 7.00 -21.11 11.41
N GLN A 20 7.23 -22.32 10.88
CA GLN A 20 7.94 -22.49 9.61
C GLN A 20 7.16 -21.92 8.42
N LYS A 21 5.83 -22.00 8.42
CA LYS A 21 4.98 -21.33 7.42
C LYS A 21 4.99 -19.82 7.56
N GLU A 22 4.88 -19.29 8.78
CA GLU A 22 4.97 -17.84 9.03
C GLU A 22 6.34 -17.29 8.63
N GLU A 23 7.43 -18.00 8.96
CA GLU A 23 8.79 -17.65 8.55
C GLU A 23 8.97 -17.73 7.02
N GLN A 24 8.41 -18.74 6.36
CA GLN A 24 8.43 -18.84 4.90
C GLN A 24 7.62 -17.72 4.23
N VAL A 25 6.43 -17.40 4.73
CA VAL A 25 5.61 -16.29 4.21
C VAL A 25 6.33 -14.96 4.40
N LEU A 26 6.96 -14.72 5.57
CA LEU A 26 7.74 -13.52 5.81
C LEU A 26 8.97 -13.42 4.88
N GLN A 27 9.66 -14.53 4.62
CA GLN A 27 10.79 -14.57 3.68
C GLN A 27 10.36 -14.38 2.23
N GLU A 28 9.19 -14.88 1.82
CA GLU A 28 8.63 -14.63 0.49
C GLU A 28 8.16 -13.19 0.32
N GLU A 29 7.75 -12.52 1.40
CA GLU A 29 7.38 -11.08 1.39
C GLU A 29 8.63 -10.17 1.30
N GLU A 30 9.78 -10.60 1.87
CA GLU A 30 11.07 -9.91 1.74
C GLU A 30 11.60 -9.98 0.30
N GLY A 31 11.35 -8.93 -0.48
CA GLY A 31 11.77 -8.83 -1.89
C GLY A 31 10.61 -8.90 -2.89
N TYR A 32 9.37 -8.91 -2.40
CA TYR A 32 8.20 -8.71 -3.25
C TYR A 32 8.16 -7.28 -3.82
N GLU A 33 8.15 -7.19 -5.14
CA GLU A 33 7.75 -5.99 -5.87
C GLU A 33 6.29 -6.16 -6.32
N ASN A 34 5.48 -5.11 -6.19
CA ASN A 34 4.06 -5.19 -6.52
C ASN A 34 3.84 -4.88 -8.01
N PRO A 35 3.53 -5.89 -8.86
CA PRO A 35 3.42 -5.71 -10.30
C PRO A 35 2.15 -4.94 -10.72
N TYR A 36 1.22 -4.71 -9.77
CA TYR A 36 -0.07 -4.10 -10.05
C TYR A 36 -0.10 -2.59 -9.78
N LEU A 37 1.03 -1.99 -9.37
CA LEU A 37 1.10 -0.56 -9.10
C LEU A 37 0.74 0.33 -10.30
N GLY A 38 1.13 -0.07 -11.51
CA GLY A 38 0.74 0.66 -12.73
C GLY A 38 -0.77 0.69 -12.95
N GLN A 39 -1.50 -0.27 -12.37
CA GLN A 39 -2.96 -0.35 -12.43
C GLN A 39 -3.64 0.22 -11.18
N LEU A 40 -2.88 0.83 -10.26
CA LEU A 40 -3.38 1.24 -8.95
C LEU A 40 -4.62 2.13 -9.05
N ARG A 41 -4.66 3.08 -9.99
CA ARG A 41 -5.85 3.93 -10.18
C ARG A 41 -7.10 3.11 -10.45
N ARG A 42 -7.06 2.22 -11.43
CA ARG A 42 -8.18 1.35 -11.81
C ARG A 42 -8.57 0.39 -10.70
N ILE A 43 -7.59 -0.13 -9.97
CA ILE A 43 -7.82 -0.97 -8.80
C ILE A 43 -8.57 -0.17 -7.73
N MET A 44 -8.10 1.04 -7.41
CA MET A 44 -8.74 1.90 -6.42
C MET A 44 -10.15 2.30 -6.82
N GLU A 45 -10.42 2.63 -8.09
CA GLU A 45 -11.77 2.95 -8.57
C GLU A 45 -12.76 1.80 -8.29
N GLN A 46 -12.37 0.56 -8.58
CA GLN A 46 -13.20 -0.62 -8.29
C GLN A 46 -13.38 -0.86 -6.79
N ILE A 47 -12.32 -0.66 -6.00
CA ILE A 47 -12.38 -0.78 -4.54
C ILE A 47 -13.36 0.23 -3.96
N LEU A 48 -13.27 1.49 -4.40
CA LEU A 48 -14.11 2.59 -3.94
C LEU A 48 -15.58 2.37 -4.32
N GLU A 49 -15.85 1.88 -5.53
CA GLU A 49 -17.19 1.50 -5.98
C GLU A 49 -17.81 0.44 -5.06
N GLN A 50 -17.11 -0.66 -4.81
CA GLN A 50 -17.59 -1.72 -3.91
C GLN A 50 -17.81 -1.23 -2.48
N LYS A 51 -17.02 -0.25 -2.03
CA LYS A 51 -17.15 0.37 -0.70
C LYS A 51 -18.13 1.55 -0.67
N LYS A 52 -18.74 1.89 -1.80
CA LYS A 52 -19.68 3.02 -1.96
C LYS A 52 -19.06 4.36 -1.52
N ILE A 53 -17.79 4.56 -1.86
CA ILE A 53 -17.05 5.80 -1.62
C ILE A 53 -16.90 6.50 -2.98
N SER A 54 -17.42 7.72 -3.11
CA SER A 54 -17.17 8.52 -4.31
C SER A 54 -15.72 9.02 -4.32
N TYR A 55 -15.15 9.25 -5.50
CA TYR A 55 -13.78 9.77 -5.61
C TYR A 55 -13.59 11.13 -4.90
N GLY A 56 -14.62 11.99 -4.87
CA GLY A 56 -14.56 13.25 -4.11
C GLY A 56 -14.54 13.08 -2.58
N GLN A 57 -14.96 11.92 -2.07
CA GLN A 57 -14.86 11.52 -0.66
C GLN A 57 -13.61 10.68 -0.38
N PHE A 58 -12.92 10.23 -1.43
CA PHE A 58 -11.68 9.50 -1.32
C PHE A 58 -10.58 10.48 -0.92
N ALA A 59 -10.21 10.45 0.36
CA ALA A 59 -9.09 11.20 0.91
C ALA A 59 -8.05 10.18 1.41
N PRO A 60 -7.21 9.65 0.51
CA PRO A 60 -6.22 8.66 0.89
C PRO A 60 -5.17 9.23 1.83
N VAL A 61 -4.68 8.35 2.71
CA VAL A 61 -3.51 8.59 3.55
C VAL A 61 -2.43 7.62 3.12
N PHE A 62 -1.29 8.15 2.71
CA PHE A 62 -0.14 7.37 2.32
C PHE A 62 0.80 7.25 3.51
N LEU A 63 1.14 6.02 3.87
CA LEU A 63 2.30 5.73 4.70
C LEU A 63 3.46 5.50 3.73
N ASP A 64 4.33 6.49 3.61
CA ASP A 64 5.48 6.41 2.71
C ASP A 64 6.50 5.38 3.22
N GLY A 65 7.16 4.66 2.33
CA GLY A 65 8.20 3.70 2.67
C GLY A 65 9.58 4.34 2.81
N ALA A 66 10.61 3.52 2.99
CA ALA A 66 12.00 3.98 2.82
C ALA A 66 12.28 4.46 1.39
N ASP A 67 11.60 3.87 0.41
CA ASP A 67 11.66 4.24 -0.99
C ASP A 67 10.44 5.07 -1.42
N SER A 68 10.60 6.39 -1.37
CA SER A 68 9.52 7.34 -1.63
C SER A 68 9.02 7.35 -3.08
N GLN A 69 9.71 6.68 -4.01
CA GLN A 69 9.32 6.65 -5.42
C GLN A 69 7.94 6.00 -5.62
N TYR A 70 7.61 4.96 -4.85
CA TYR A 70 6.35 4.24 -5.01
C TYR A 70 5.16 5.06 -4.50
N ALA A 71 5.32 5.73 -3.35
CA ALA A 71 4.29 6.62 -2.83
C ALA A 71 4.10 7.82 -3.76
N LEU A 72 5.18 8.41 -4.29
CA LEU A 72 5.09 9.50 -5.25
C LEU A 72 4.41 9.05 -6.55
N TRP A 73 4.72 7.84 -7.03
CA TRP A 73 4.09 7.29 -8.23
C TRP A 73 2.60 7.10 -8.05
N ALA A 74 2.20 6.45 -6.96
CA ALA A 74 0.80 6.29 -6.60
C ALA A 74 0.09 7.65 -6.45
N ALA A 75 0.77 8.66 -5.91
CA ALA A 75 0.22 9.99 -5.72
C ALA A 75 -0.08 10.65 -7.07
N ASN A 76 0.83 10.50 -8.05
CA ASN A 76 0.60 10.98 -9.42
C ASN A 76 -0.52 10.22 -10.14
N LEU A 77 -0.62 8.90 -9.97
CA LEU A 77 -1.67 8.08 -10.58
C LEU A 77 -3.07 8.45 -10.06
N LEU A 78 -3.19 8.76 -8.76
CA LEU A 78 -4.47 9.03 -8.11
C LEU A 78 -4.82 10.53 -8.07
N GLY A 79 -3.82 11.41 -8.01
CA GLY A 79 -3.95 12.80 -7.57
C GLY A 79 -4.92 13.67 -8.36
N ARG A 80 -5.05 13.44 -9.67
CA ARG A 80 -5.78 14.33 -10.59
C ARG A 80 -7.22 14.62 -10.20
N ASP A 81 -7.94 13.65 -9.64
CA ASP A 81 -9.37 13.77 -9.33
C ASP A 81 -9.63 13.78 -7.80
N LEU A 82 -8.56 13.86 -6.99
CA LEU A 82 -8.64 13.93 -5.54
C LEU A 82 -8.88 15.36 -5.05
N ASN A 83 -9.68 15.49 -4.00
CA ASN A 83 -9.79 16.76 -3.26
C ASN A 83 -8.68 16.91 -2.21
N ARG A 84 -8.28 15.79 -1.58
CA ARG A 84 -7.30 15.75 -0.49
C ARG A 84 -6.45 14.50 -0.57
N LEU A 85 -5.18 14.64 -0.21
CA LEU A 85 -4.23 13.54 -0.02
C LEU A 85 -3.37 13.87 1.19
N THR A 86 -3.16 12.91 2.09
CA THR A 86 -2.20 13.06 3.18
C THR A 86 -1.04 12.11 2.98
N ILE A 87 0.19 12.60 3.09
CA ILE A 87 1.41 11.79 2.98
C ILE A 87 2.16 11.88 4.32
N LEU A 88 2.38 10.73 4.96
CA LEU A 88 3.23 10.61 6.14
C LEU A 88 4.57 10.02 5.71
N THR A 89 5.63 10.81 5.77
CA THR A 89 6.94 10.47 5.20
C THR A 89 8.09 10.92 6.11
N GLU A 90 9.25 10.27 5.99
CA GLU A 90 10.51 10.75 6.56
C GLU A 90 11.19 11.79 5.65
N HIS A 91 10.72 11.94 4.41
CA HIS A 91 11.31 12.79 3.36
C HIS A 91 10.31 13.83 2.80
N PRO A 92 9.79 14.80 3.59
CA PRO A 92 8.79 15.75 3.10
C PRO A 92 9.19 16.53 1.84
N ALA A 93 10.47 16.94 1.76
CA ALA A 93 11.01 17.68 0.61
C ALA A 93 10.87 16.93 -0.72
N TYR A 94 10.79 15.59 -0.71
CA TYR A 94 10.60 14.77 -1.91
C TYR A 94 9.23 14.97 -2.56
N PHE A 95 8.24 15.44 -1.80
CA PHE A 95 6.85 15.59 -2.24
C PHE A 95 6.43 17.06 -2.46
N GLU A 96 7.27 18.04 -2.16
CA GLU A 96 6.94 19.48 -2.27
C GLU A 96 6.51 19.85 -3.69
N ARG A 97 7.33 19.48 -4.69
CA ARG A 97 7.03 19.76 -6.10
C ARG A 97 5.71 19.11 -6.55
N PHE A 98 5.42 17.91 -6.06
CA PHE A 98 4.16 17.25 -6.36
C PHE A 98 2.98 18.01 -5.75
N ALA A 99 3.09 18.43 -4.48
CA ALA A 99 2.04 19.15 -3.78
C ALA A 99 1.71 20.49 -4.45
N ASP A 100 2.73 21.27 -4.81
CA ASP A 100 2.56 22.55 -5.49
C ASP A 100 1.88 22.38 -6.85
N ASN A 101 2.42 21.48 -7.70
CA ASN A 101 1.88 21.24 -9.04
C ASN A 101 0.42 20.76 -8.99
N MET A 102 0.10 19.83 -8.09
CA MET A 102 -1.25 19.26 -8.01
C MET A 102 -2.27 20.24 -7.45
N TYR A 103 -1.85 21.15 -6.57
CA TYR A 103 -2.70 22.25 -6.11
C TYR A 103 -3.01 23.22 -7.26
N GLU A 104 -1.99 23.63 -8.02
CA GLU A 104 -2.15 24.59 -9.13
C GLU A 104 -2.94 24.01 -10.30
N GLU A 105 -2.68 22.77 -10.71
CA GLU A 105 -3.26 22.16 -11.91
C GLU A 105 -4.62 21.50 -11.66
N HIS A 106 -4.82 20.95 -10.45
CA HIS A 106 -5.96 20.07 -10.15
C HIS A 106 -6.74 20.48 -8.89
N GLY A 107 -6.26 21.47 -8.12
CA GLY A 107 -6.90 21.89 -6.88
C GLY A 107 -6.80 20.86 -5.76
N LEU A 108 -5.92 19.87 -5.88
CA LEU A 108 -5.66 18.88 -4.84
C LEU A 108 -4.96 19.55 -3.66
N ILE A 109 -5.52 19.39 -2.47
CA ILE A 109 -4.84 19.75 -1.22
C ILE A 109 -4.01 18.54 -0.76
N ALA A 110 -2.72 18.54 -1.10
CA ALA A 110 -1.77 17.53 -0.64
C ALA A 110 -1.08 17.99 0.66
N GLU A 111 -1.36 17.29 1.76
CA GLU A 111 -0.80 17.59 3.08
C GLU A 111 0.34 16.59 3.38
N VAL A 112 1.58 17.10 3.40
CA VAL A 112 2.78 16.29 3.67
C VAL A 112 3.23 16.53 5.11
N PHE A 113 3.36 15.46 5.89
CA PHE A 113 3.80 15.52 7.28
C PHE A 113 4.95 14.56 7.53
N PHE A 114 5.79 14.89 8.51
CA PHE A 114 6.70 13.92 9.09
C PHE A 114 5.93 12.72 9.63
N LYS A 115 6.51 11.54 9.46
CA LYS A 115 5.91 10.29 9.91
C LYS A 115 6.00 10.21 11.44
N GLU A 116 4.96 10.72 12.11
CA GLU A 116 4.83 10.67 13.56
C GLU A 116 3.68 9.78 14.02
N ARG A 117 3.92 8.93 15.03
CA ARG A 117 2.90 8.02 15.58
C ARG A 117 1.65 8.77 16.06
N ARG A 118 1.84 9.95 16.63
CA ARG A 118 0.75 10.81 17.10
C ARG A 118 -0.13 11.27 15.94
N LYS A 119 0.48 11.80 14.87
CA LYS A 119 -0.24 12.26 13.67
C LYS A 119 -1.04 11.13 13.04
N LEU A 120 -0.45 9.94 12.94
CA LEU A 120 -1.16 8.76 12.45
C LEU A 120 -2.35 8.37 13.35
N THR A 121 -2.19 8.42 14.67
CA THR A 121 -3.27 8.15 15.61
C THR A 121 -4.42 9.15 15.48
N GLU A 122 -4.11 10.44 15.27
CA GLU A 122 -5.10 11.49 15.01
C GLU A 122 -5.90 11.20 13.73
N ILE A 123 -5.23 10.84 12.65
CA ILE A 123 -5.85 10.48 11.36
C ILE A 123 -6.76 9.24 11.48
N ILE A 124 -6.31 8.22 12.20
CA ILE A 124 -7.09 6.99 12.41
C ILE A 124 -8.33 7.27 13.27
N SER A 125 -8.18 8.11 14.30
CA SER A 125 -9.26 8.43 15.24
C SER A 125 -10.31 9.37 14.67
N ASP A 126 -10.00 10.10 13.60
CA ASP A 126 -10.97 10.96 12.92
C ASP A 126 -12.14 10.12 12.37
N ALA A 127 -13.33 10.32 12.92
CA ALA A 127 -14.56 9.62 12.55
C ALA A 127 -15.16 10.10 11.21
N GLY A 128 -14.50 11.04 10.50
CA GLY A 128 -14.82 11.39 9.13
C GLY A 128 -14.98 10.14 8.23
N LYS A 129 -15.98 10.17 7.34
CA LYS A 129 -16.29 9.04 6.45
C LYS A 129 -15.07 8.67 5.58
N GLY A 130 -14.76 7.38 5.50
CA GLY A 130 -14.13 6.76 4.33
C GLY A 130 -12.63 7.00 4.10
N CYS A 131 -11.80 7.11 5.14
CA CYS A 131 -10.34 7.16 4.92
C CYS A 131 -9.81 5.77 4.50
N VAL A 132 -9.11 5.78 3.36
CA VAL A 132 -8.31 4.67 2.84
C VAL A 132 -6.86 4.96 3.22
N ILE A 133 -6.17 3.94 3.74
CA ILE A 133 -4.76 4.02 4.07
C ILE A 133 -4.02 3.12 3.08
N LEU A 134 -3.16 3.71 2.26
CA LEU A 134 -2.24 3.00 1.39
C LEU A 134 -0.88 2.96 2.07
N ASP A 135 -0.41 1.75 2.38
CA ASP A 135 0.82 1.54 3.11
C ASP A 135 1.91 1.03 2.17
N PHE A 136 2.81 1.94 1.80
CA PHE A 136 3.96 1.71 0.90
C PHE A 136 5.22 1.30 1.66
N GLU A 137 5.14 1.10 2.97
CA GLU A 137 6.25 0.58 3.76
C GLU A 137 6.48 -0.91 3.45
N LYS A 138 7.75 -1.34 3.41
CA LYS A 138 8.12 -2.76 3.24
C LYS A 138 8.00 -3.53 4.58
N PRO A 139 8.00 -4.87 4.57
CA PRO A 139 8.08 -5.66 5.82
C PRO A 139 9.24 -5.17 6.71
N GLY A 140 8.96 -4.94 7.99
CA GLY A 140 9.94 -4.40 8.95
C GLY A 140 9.95 -2.87 9.09
N GLU A 141 9.30 -2.14 8.19
CA GLU A 141 9.14 -0.68 8.27
C GLU A 141 7.86 -0.27 9.04
N GLY A 142 7.88 0.94 9.60
CA GLY A 142 6.72 1.58 10.23
C GLY A 142 6.62 1.49 11.74
N PHE A 143 5.47 1.88 12.29
CA PHE A 143 5.28 2.03 13.75
C PHE A 143 4.93 0.72 14.50
N GLY A 144 5.24 -0.44 13.94
CA GLY A 144 4.82 -1.73 14.48
C GLY A 144 3.29 -1.90 14.47
N ARG A 145 2.73 -2.61 15.46
CA ARG A 145 1.30 -2.96 15.47
C ARG A 145 0.43 -1.71 15.67
N ILE A 146 -0.29 -1.34 14.60
CA ILE A 146 -1.33 -0.30 14.59
C ILE A 146 -2.68 -0.96 14.27
N LEU A 147 -3.73 -0.54 14.96
CA LEU A 147 -5.09 -0.95 14.66
C LEU A 147 -5.76 0.13 13.81
N PHE A 148 -5.99 -0.18 12.54
CA PHE A 148 -6.65 0.73 11.60
C PHE A 148 -8.18 0.68 11.67
N GLU A 149 -8.73 -0.07 12.63
CA GLU A 149 -10.17 -0.20 12.97
C GLU A 149 -11.11 -0.18 11.75
N LYS A 150 -11.80 0.96 11.54
CA LYS A 150 -12.82 1.15 10.50
C LYS A 150 -12.27 1.70 9.19
N LYS A 151 -10.97 1.97 9.10
CA LYS A 151 -10.31 2.51 7.91
C LYS A 151 -10.01 1.38 6.92
N LEU A 152 -10.04 1.71 5.63
CA LEU A 152 -9.67 0.76 4.57
C LEU A 152 -8.15 0.72 4.45
N TYR A 153 -7.52 -0.19 5.17
CA TYR A 153 -6.07 -0.37 5.15
C TYR A 153 -5.65 -1.32 4.03
N ILE A 154 -4.77 -0.86 3.15
CA ILE A 154 -4.24 -1.61 2.01
C ILE A 154 -2.71 -1.67 2.14
N PRO A 155 -2.14 -2.82 2.55
CA PRO A 155 -0.71 -3.05 2.54
C PRO A 155 -0.24 -3.27 1.10
N VAL A 156 0.51 -2.31 0.55
CA VAL A 156 0.95 -2.35 -0.85
C VAL A 156 2.11 -3.33 -1.04
N PHE A 157 3.03 -3.38 -0.06
CA PHE A 157 4.20 -4.27 -0.09
C PHE A 157 4.31 -5.22 1.11
N LYS A 158 3.52 -5.03 2.17
CA LYS A 158 3.52 -5.91 3.37
C LYS A 158 2.62 -7.15 3.24
N LYS A 159 1.87 -7.23 2.15
CA LYS A 159 1.12 -8.42 1.76
C LYS A 159 1.12 -8.52 0.24
N ARG A 160 1.42 -9.70 -0.28
CA ARG A 160 1.34 -9.98 -1.73
C ARG A 160 -0.06 -9.76 -2.28
N TRP A 161 -0.12 -9.05 -3.40
CA TRP A 161 -1.30 -9.03 -4.27
C TRP A 161 -1.09 -10.12 -5.32
N GLU A 162 -2.13 -10.89 -5.60
CA GLU A 162 -2.00 -12.12 -6.40
C GLU A 162 -2.96 -12.11 -7.59
N SER A 163 -2.60 -12.82 -8.66
CA SER A 163 -3.55 -13.12 -9.73
C SER A 163 -4.60 -14.10 -9.23
N ALA A 164 -5.87 -13.74 -9.33
CA ALA A 164 -7.01 -14.61 -9.07
C ALA A 164 -7.51 -15.33 -10.34
N GLY A 165 -6.75 -15.24 -11.45
CA GLY A 165 -7.09 -15.78 -12.76
C GLY A 165 -7.92 -14.82 -13.61
N ASN A 166 -7.93 -15.00 -14.95
CA ASN A 166 -8.69 -14.16 -15.89
C ASN A 166 -8.47 -12.64 -15.73
N LEU A 167 -7.22 -12.22 -15.45
CA LEU A 167 -6.81 -10.84 -15.13
C LEU A 167 -7.34 -10.31 -13.80
N ASP A 168 -8.08 -11.09 -13.03
CA ASP A 168 -8.52 -10.67 -11.70
C ASP A 168 -7.32 -10.64 -10.73
N ILE A 169 -7.36 -9.70 -9.79
CA ILE A 169 -6.32 -9.41 -8.82
C ILE A 169 -6.95 -9.52 -7.43
N ALA A 170 -6.33 -10.34 -6.58
CA ALA A 170 -6.60 -10.46 -5.17
C ALA A 170 -5.84 -9.38 -4.40
N VAL A 171 -6.56 -8.35 -3.95
CA VAL A 171 -6.01 -7.21 -3.20
C VAL A 171 -6.28 -7.38 -1.71
N PRO A 172 -5.25 -7.50 -0.85
CA PRO A 172 -5.39 -7.52 0.59
C PRO A 172 -5.91 -6.17 1.13
N ILE A 173 -6.93 -6.22 1.98
CA ILE A 173 -7.52 -5.07 2.66
C ILE A 173 -7.77 -5.42 4.13
N GLY A 174 -6.85 -5.00 4.99
CA GLY A 174 -6.80 -5.42 6.39
C GLY A 174 -6.69 -6.94 6.51
N TYR A 175 -7.75 -7.57 7.02
CA TYR A 175 -7.87 -9.03 7.16
C TYR A 175 -8.67 -9.69 6.03
N ASN A 176 -9.27 -8.90 5.14
CA ASN A 176 -10.04 -9.40 4.01
C ASN A 176 -9.20 -9.34 2.73
N THR A 177 -9.63 -10.07 1.71
CA THR A 177 -9.11 -9.95 0.35
C THR A 177 -10.25 -9.55 -0.56
N MET A 178 -10.04 -8.54 -1.41
CA MET A 178 -11.01 -8.08 -2.38
C MET A 178 -10.53 -8.44 -3.79
N ILE A 179 -11.44 -8.98 -4.59
CA ILE A 179 -11.15 -9.30 -5.99
C ILE A 179 -11.55 -8.10 -6.85
N VAL A 180 -10.63 -7.64 -7.68
CA VAL A 180 -10.82 -6.59 -8.67
C VAL A 180 -10.33 -7.07 -10.02
N ARG A 181 -10.83 -6.50 -11.11
CA ARG A 181 -10.41 -6.86 -12.47
C ARG A 181 -9.24 -5.99 -12.92
N GLY A 182 -8.12 -6.62 -13.28
CA GLY A 182 -6.98 -6.00 -13.91
C GLY A 182 -7.20 -5.67 -15.39
N SER A 183 -6.15 -5.19 -16.06
CA SER A 183 -6.09 -4.87 -17.50
C SER A 183 -4.90 -5.55 -18.18
N GLU A 184 -5.02 -5.75 -19.49
CA GLU A 184 -3.91 -6.17 -20.37
C GLU A 184 -3.06 -4.98 -20.86
N GLU A 185 -3.55 -3.74 -20.73
CA GLU A 185 -2.86 -2.53 -21.24
C GLU A 185 -1.51 -2.30 -20.55
N GLU A 186 -0.50 -2.05 -21.39
CA GLU A 186 0.91 -1.94 -21.01
C GLU A 186 1.18 -0.83 -19.99
N GLU A 187 1.85 -1.27 -18.93
CA GLU A 187 2.68 -0.55 -17.96
C GLU A 187 2.99 0.91 -18.30
N THR A 188 2.45 1.84 -17.52
CA THR A 188 3.20 3.09 -17.30
C THR A 188 4.41 2.70 -16.46
N GLN A 189 5.56 2.41 -17.08
CA GLN A 189 6.78 2.11 -16.34
C GLN A 189 7.09 3.24 -15.33
N LEU A 190 7.64 2.87 -14.18
CA LEU A 190 8.29 3.76 -13.19
C LEU A 190 9.49 4.47 -13.84
N TYR A 191 9.28 5.39 -14.78
CA TYR A 191 10.32 6.28 -15.25
C TYR A 191 9.90 7.70 -14.93
N PHE A 192 10.33 8.17 -13.75
CA PHE A 192 10.00 9.48 -13.23
C PHE A 192 10.86 10.60 -13.81
N ASP A 193 11.97 10.29 -14.50
CA ASP A 193 12.72 11.31 -15.19
C ASP A 193 13.31 10.82 -16.51
N LYS A 194 13.15 11.62 -17.56
CA LYS A 194 13.87 11.48 -18.82
C LYS A 194 15.39 11.43 -18.61
N PHE A 195 15.87 12.01 -17.51
CA PHE A 195 17.28 11.96 -17.09
C PHE A 195 17.69 10.60 -16.52
N GLU A 196 16.84 9.91 -15.74
CA GLU A 196 17.15 8.55 -15.24
C GLU A 196 17.16 7.52 -16.37
N ARG A 197 16.24 7.66 -17.34
CA ARG A 197 16.23 6.81 -18.53
C ARG A 197 17.53 6.91 -19.33
N ALA A 198 18.05 8.13 -19.50
CA ALA A 198 19.33 8.35 -20.16
C ALA A 198 20.53 7.79 -19.37
N PHE A 199 20.41 7.61 -18.06
CA PHE A 199 21.49 7.03 -17.25
C PHE A 199 21.64 5.52 -17.49
N TYR A 200 20.51 4.80 -17.57
CA TYR A 200 20.51 3.34 -17.77
C TYR A 200 20.61 2.90 -19.24
N GLU A 201 20.21 3.73 -20.20
CA GLU A 201 20.34 3.42 -21.64
C GLU A 201 21.80 3.48 -22.16
N ASN A 202 22.75 4.00 -21.37
CA ASN A 202 24.16 4.15 -21.75
C ASN A 202 25.09 3.03 -21.26
N GLU A 203 24.58 1.95 -20.66
CA GLU A 203 25.40 0.81 -20.19
C GLU A 203 25.48 -0.39 -21.17
N TYR A 204 25.14 -0.22 -22.45
CA TYR A 204 25.34 -1.26 -23.47
C TYR A 204 25.99 -0.73 -24.76
#